data_AF-A0A3B0P028-F1
#
_entry.id   AF-A0A3B0P028-F1
#
_cell.length_a   1.000
_cell.length_b   1.000
_cell.length_c   1.000
_cell.angle_alpha   90.00
_cell.angle_beta   90.00
_cell.angle_gamma   90.00
#
_symmetry.space_group_name_H-M   'P 1'
#
loop_
_entity.id
_entity.type
_entity.pdbx_description
1 polymer ?
#
loop_
_entity_poly.entity_id
_entity_poly.type
_entity_poly.pdbx_seq_one_letter_code
_entity_poly.pdbx_strand_id
1 'polypeptide(L)'
;MDDNIITFGFTNSSKEAISKIFDGTDFLKEEFTATNFLSQKSKNKFPNLGSFVDFAVFEIDFSKIKKEDLIVVANDQPLTSKYVNKKDNDFAENLAKEITNDYVNNVKNHVKFKKDSYLKDYKKIDYPIKGKLSDNIEFLYAVGW
;
A
#
# COMPACT_ATOMS: atom_id res chain seq x y z
N MET A 1 -19.18 0.10 5.87
CA MET A 1 -17.95 -0.29 5.15
C MET A 1 -18.35 -1.24 4.04
N ASP A 2 -17.52 -1.42 3.01
CA ASP A 2 -17.78 -2.38 1.93
C ASP A 2 -17.77 -3.80 2.50
N ASP A 3 -18.80 -4.59 2.17
CA ASP A 3 -18.98 -5.98 2.64
C ASP A 3 -17.85 -6.92 2.20
N ASN A 4 -17.00 -6.47 1.27
CA ASN A 4 -15.87 -7.23 0.73
C ASN A 4 -14.55 -6.99 1.49
N ILE A 5 -14.53 -6.17 2.55
CA ILE A 5 -13.29 -5.89 3.29
C ILE A 5 -13.18 -6.86 4.48
N ILE A 6 -12.16 -7.72 4.43
CA ILE A 6 -11.74 -8.58 5.54
C ILE A 6 -10.47 -7.99 6.14
N THR A 7 -10.51 -7.67 7.42
CA THR A 7 -9.36 -7.18 8.17
C THR A 7 -8.71 -8.33 8.94
N PHE A 8 -7.42 -8.52 8.71
CA PHE A 8 -6.58 -9.42 9.48
C PHE A 8 -5.71 -8.60 10.44
N GLY A 9 -5.79 -8.94 11.73
CA GLY A 9 -4.99 -8.35 12.79
C GLY A 9 -4.28 -9.42 13.59
N PHE A 10 -3.21 -9.02 14.28
CA PHE A 10 -2.40 -9.90 15.10
C PHE A 10 -2.17 -9.26 16.47
N THR A 11 -2.15 -10.08 17.53
CA THR A 11 -1.80 -9.59 18.87
C THR A 11 -0.31 -9.23 18.94
N ASN A 12 0.07 -8.51 20.00
CA ASN A 12 1.45 -8.08 20.22
C ASN A 12 2.46 -9.24 20.39
N SER A 13 1.98 -10.45 20.68
CA SER A 13 2.81 -11.65 20.77
C SER A 13 3.42 -12.05 19.42
N SER A 14 2.76 -11.66 18.31
CA SER A 14 3.19 -11.91 16.93
C SER A 14 3.90 -10.71 16.30
N LYS A 15 4.35 -9.71 17.09
CA LYS A 15 4.97 -8.48 16.56
C LYS A 15 6.20 -8.73 15.66
N GLU A 16 6.93 -9.81 15.88
CA GLU A 16 8.13 -10.17 15.13
C GLU A 16 7.83 -10.88 13.81
N ALA A 17 6.55 -11.14 13.53
CA ALA A 17 6.10 -11.72 12.27
C ALA A 17 6.06 -10.69 11.14
N ILE A 18 5.96 -9.39 11.43
CA ILE A 18 5.84 -8.35 10.42
C ILE A 18 7.06 -7.43 10.48
N SER A 19 7.78 -7.33 9.38
CA SER A 19 8.91 -6.43 9.23
C SER A 19 8.64 -5.41 8.14
N LYS A 20 8.90 -4.14 8.44
CA LYS A 20 8.92 -3.07 7.42
C LYS A 20 10.27 -3.11 6.71
N ILE A 21 10.25 -3.36 5.41
CA ILE A 21 11.46 -3.44 4.57
C ILE A 21 11.77 -2.08 3.93
N PHE A 22 10.72 -1.35 3.57
CA PHE A 22 10.83 -0.04 2.95
C PHE A 22 9.58 0.78 3.28
N ASP A 23 9.74 2.06 3.54
CA ASP A 23 8.66 3.02 3.32
C ASP A 23 9.11 4.17 2.43
N GLY A 24 8.14 4.81 1.77
CA GLY A 24 8.38 5.96 0.89
C GLY A 24 9.03 7.15 1.58
N THR A 25 9.08 7.18 2.93
CA THR A 25 9.76 8.24 3.68
C THR A 25 11.26 7.99 3.81
N ASP A 26 11.72 6.74 3.82
CA ASP A 26 13.13 6.36 3.93
C ASP A 26 14.00 6.95 2.79
N PHE A 27 13.40 7.28 1.63
CA PHE A 27 14.12 7.83 0.48
C PHE A 27 14.04 9.36 0.35
N LEU A 28 13.10 10.01 1.05
CA LEU A 28 12.86 11.44 0.92
C LEU A 28 13.79 12.20 1.88
N LYS A 29 14.95 12.61 1.38
CA LYS A 29 15.81 13.55 2.12
C LYS A 29 15.12 14.90 2.30
N GLU A 30 15.54 15.66 3.30
CA GLU A 30 14.95 16.98 3.63
C GLU A 30 14.98 17.94 2.43
N GLU A 31 16.03 17.88 1.60
CA GLU A 31 16.13 18.65 0.35
C GLU A 31 15.06 18.30 -0.70
N PHE A 32 14.42 17.13 -0.60
CA PHE A 32 13.36 16.64 -1.50
C PHE A 32 11.94 16.80 -0.92
N THR A 33 11.79 17.57 0.16
CA THR A 33 10.48 17.96 0.70
C THR A 33 9.68 18.73 -0.35
N ALA A 34 8.40 18.39 -0.52
CA ALA A 34 7.54 19.02 -1.53
C ALA A 34 7.55 20.54 -1.46
N THR A 35 7.63 21.12 -0.25
CA THR A 35 7.80 22.57 -0.03
C THR A 35 8.94 23.18 -0.86
N ASN A 36 10.07 22.51 -1.05
CA ASN A 36 11.24 23.07 -1.76
C ASN A 36 10.95 23.37 -3.23
N PHE A 37 10.01 22.64 -3.84
CA PHE A 37 9.63 22.76 -5.25
C PHE A 37 8.43 23.70 -5.48
N LEU A 38 7.84 24.24 -4.42
CA LEU A 38 6.74 25.19 -4.50
C LEU A 38 7.24 26.62 -4.80
N SER A 39 6.39 27.45 -5.40
CA SER A 39 6.66 28.89 -5.52
C SER A 39 6.66 29.58 -4.15
N GLN A 40 7.22 30.79 -4.07
CA GLN A 40 7.29 31.54 -2.81
C GLN A 40 5.92 31.75 -2.15
N LYS A 41 4.89 32.01 -2.96
CA LYS A 41 3.51 32.16 -2.49
C LYS A 41 2.98 30.86 -1.85
N SER A 42 3.25 29.73 -2.49
CA SER A 42 2.81 28.40 -2.03
C SER A 42 3.64 27.92 -0.83
N LYS A 43 4.95 28.19 -0.77
CA LYS A 43 5.81 27.96 0.40
C LYS A 43 5.29 28.64 1.66
N ASN A 44 4.89 29.91 1.54
CA ASN A 44 4.34 30.67 2.67
C ASN A 44 2.98 30.11 3.16
N LYS A 45 2.20 29.50 2.25
CA LYS A 45 0.89 28.92 2.56
C LYS A 45 1.00 27.49 3.11
N PHE A 46 2.01 26.73 2.69
CA PHE A 46 2.23 25.33 3.06
C PHE A 46 3.69 25.11 3.52
N PRO A 47 4.12 25.73 4.62
CA PRO A 47 5.53 25.72 5.03
C PRO A 47 6.06 24.32 5.38
N ASN A 48 5.18 23.41 5.77
CA ASN A 48 5.51 22.05 6.21
C ASN A 48 4.91 20.97 5.31
N LEU A 49 4.73 21.26 4.01
CA LEU A 49 4.20 20.26 3.09
C LEU A 49 5.26 19.19 2.80
N GLY A 50 5.16 18.07 3.52
CA GLY A 50 5.96 16.88 3.25
C GLY A 50 5.69 16.29 1.87
N SER A 51 6.66 15.56 1.30
CA SER A 51 6.43 14.71 0.14
C SER A 51 5.64 13.47 0.57
N PHE A 52 4.49 13.23 -0.05
CA PHE A 52 3.62 12.08 0.23
C PHE A 52 3.91 10.99 -0.81
N VAL A 53 4.72 10.00 -0.44
CA VAL A 53 4.81 8.74 -1.19
C VAL A 53 4.12 7.68 -0.36
N ASP A 54 2.94 7.26 -0.81
CA ASP A 54 2.15 6.20 -0.17
C ASP A 54 2.56 4.84 -0.75
N PHE A 55 3.77 4.42 -0.40
CA PHE A 55 4.27 3.12 -0.77
C PHE A 55 5.11 2.58 0.38
N ALA A 56 4.82 1.36 0.79
CA ALA A 56 5.61 0.64 1.76
C ALA A 56 5.68 -0.83 1.36
N VAL A 57 6.82 -1.44 1.65
CA VAL A 57 7.05 -2.87 1.48
C VAL A 57 7.18 -3.47 2.86
N PHE A 58 6.34 -4.45 3.14
CA PHE A 58 6.38 -5.23 4.36
C PHE A 58 6.64 -6.69 4.01
N GLU A 59 7.39 -7.37 4.87
CA GLU A 59 7.54 -8.81 4.88
C GLU A 59 6.71 -9.38 6.04
N ILE A 60 6.00 -10.48 5.78
CA ILE A 60 5.24 -11.20 6.79
C ILE A 60 5.74 -12.65 6.85
N ASP A 61 6.28 -13.03 7.99
CA ASP A 61 6.67 -14.40 8.32
C ASP A 61 5.50 -15.11 9.02
N PHE A 62 4.65 -15.75 8.22
CA PHE A 62 3.47 -16.46 8.70
C PHE A 62 3.78 -17.60 9.68
N SER A 63 5.01 -18.12 9.70
CA SER A 63 5.41 -19.18 10.63
C SER A 63 5.50 -18.70 12.08
N LYS A 64 5.66 -17.39 12.28
CA LYS A 64 5.71 -16.75 13.60
C LYS A 64 4.35 -16.34 14.15
N ILE A 65 3.29 -16.42 13.34
CA ILE A 65 1.93 -16.08 13.75
C ILE A 65 1.27 -17.31 14.36
N LYS A 66 0.82 -17.19 15.60
CA LYS A 66 0.10 -18.27 16.29
C LYS A 66 -1.41 -18.13 16.08
N LYS A 67 -2.11 -19.26 16.15
CA LYS A 67 -3.57 -19.34 15.98
C LYS A 67 -4.32 -18.44 16.96
N GLU A 68 -3.86 -18.41 18.20
CA GLU A 68 -4.38 -17.60 19.30
C GLU A 68 -4.14 -16.10 19.14
N ASP A 69 -3.18 -15.72 18.29
CA ASP A 69 -2.84 -14.31 18.04
C ASP A 69 -3.62 -13.72 16.86
N LEU A 70 -4.34 -14.54 16.08
CA LEU A 70 -5.09 -14.10 14.91
C LEU A 70 -6.41 -13.45 15.30
N ILE A 71 -6.67 -12.26 14.74
CA ILE A 71 -7.93 -11.54 14.83
C ILE A 71 -8.43 -11.31 13.41
N VAL A 72 -9.62 -11.80 13.07
CA VAL A 72 -10.24 -11.54 11.77
C VAL A 72 -11.59 -10.88 11.98
N VAL A 73 -11.80 -9.74 11.33
CA VAL A 73 -13.05 -8.95 11.40
C VAL A 73 -13.50 -8.62 9.99
N ALA A 74 -14.78 -8.79 9.73
CA ALA A 74 -15.44 -8.31 8.51
C ALA A 74 -16.75 -7.66 8.93
N ASN A 75 -17.04 -6.44 8.44
CA ASN A 75 -18.23 -5.68 8.82
C ASN A 75 -18.49 -5.60 10.32
N ASP A 76 -17.44 -5.31 11.10
CA ASP A 76 -17.47 -5.25 12.57
C ASP A 76 -17.89 -6.57 13.25
N GLN A 77 -17.93 -7.68 12.51
CA GLN A 77 -18.22 -9.01 13.05
C GLN A 77 -16.95 -9.86 13.16
N PRO A 78 -16.72 -10.53 14.31
CA PRO A 78 -15.59 -11.43 14.47
C PRO A 78 -15.75 -12.68 13.59
N LEU A 79 -14.73 -12.97 12.78
CA LEU A 79 -14.69 -14.08 11.84
C LEU A 79 -13.51 -15.04 12.10
N THR A 80 -12.69 -14.81 13.12
CA THR A 80 -11.47 -15.59 13.44
C THR A 80 -11.71 -17.11 13.45
N SER A 81 -12.85 -17.56 13.99
CA SER A 81 -13.17 -19.00 14.09
C SER A 81 -13.23 -19.71 12.75
N LYS A 82 -13.50 -19.00 11.64
CA LYS A 82 -13.48 -19.54 10.28
C LYS A 82 -12.04 -19.90 9.82
N TYR A 83 -11.05 -19.16 10.29
CA TYR A 83 -9.65 -19.28 9.84
C TYR A 83 -8.78 -20.11 10.79
N VAL A 84 -9.26 -20.34 12.02
CA VAL A 84 -8.54 -21.11 13.03
C VAL A 84 -9.19 -22.49 13.17
N ASN A 85 -8.83 -23.44 12.29
CA ASN A 85 -9.20 -24.83 12.47
C ASN A 85 -8.18 -25.55 13.39
N LYS A 86 -8.69 -26.23 14.42
CA LYS A 86 -7.86 -26.93 15.42
C LYS A 86 -7.08 -28.11 14.86
N LYS A 87 -7.46 -28.66 13.70
CA LYS A 87 -6.79 -29.81 13.06
C LYS A 87 -5.77 -29.44 11.98
N ASP A 88 -5.61 -28.15 11.71
CA ASP A 88 -4.81 -27.69 10.59
C ASP A 88 -3.32 -27.66 10.97
N ASN A 89 -2.55 -28.57 10.40
CA ASN A 89 -1.08 -28.59 10.55
C ASN A 89 -0.43 -27.49 9.71
N ASP A 90 -1.15 -26.94 8.72
CA ASP A 90 -0.63 -26.02 7.71
C ASP A 90 -1.18 -24.59 7.90
N PHE A 91 -1.45 -24.19 9.15
CA PHE A 91 -2.05 -22.90 9.48
C PHE A 91 -1.31 -21.71 8.85
N ALA A 92 0.02 -21.69 8.90
CA ALA A 92 0.82 -20.61 8.33
C ALA A 92 0.63 -20.50 6.82
N GLU A 93 0.62 -21.62 6.11
CA GLU A 93 0.43 -21.67 4.65
C GLU A 93 -1.00 -21.26 4.28
N ASN A 94 -2.00 -21.75 4.99
CA ASN A 94 -3.40 -21.41 4.74
C ASN A 94 -3.66 -19.92 5.01
N LEU A 95 -3.10 -19.38 6.10
CA LEU A 95 -3.19 -17.95 6.39
C LEU A 95 -2.50 -17.10 5.31
N ALA A 96 -1.33 -17.53 4.81
CA ALA A 96 -0.65 -16.84 3.72
C ALA A 96 -1.50 -16.80 2.45
N LYS A 97 -2.16 -17.91 2.09
CA LYS A 97 -3.08 -17.96 0.95
C LYS A 97 -4.27 -17.01 1.14
N GLU A 98 -4.90 -17.01 2.31
CA GLU A 98 -6.04 -16.12 2.57
C GLU A 98 -5.66 -14.63 2.49
N ILE A 99 -4.56 -14.22 3.14
CA ILE A 99 -4.13 -12.81 3.15
C ILE A 99 -3.62 -12.35 1.78
N THR A 100 -2.95 -13.22 1.03
CA THR A 100 -2.41 -12.88 -0.29
C THR A 100 -3.37 -13.17 -1.44
N ASN A 101 -4.60 -13.64 -1.14
CA ASN A 101 -5.56 -14.10 -2.15
C ASN A 101 -4.96 -15.17 -3.10
N ASP A 102 -4.23 -16.11 -2.51
CA ASP A 102 -3.49 -17.18 -3.16
C ASP A 102 -2.64 -16.67 -4.34
N TYR A 103 -1.96 -15.53 -4.11
CA TYR A 103 -1.27 -14.79 -5.17
C TYR A 103 -0.36 -15.70 -5.98
N VAL A 104 0.40 -16.59 -5.34
CA VAL A 104 1.34 -17.51 -6.01
C VAL A 104 0.68 -18.35 -7.11
N ASN A 105 -0.54 -18.82 -6.90
CA ASN A 105 -1.28 -19.64 -7.87
C ASN A 105 -2.16 -18.80 -8.80
N ASN A 106 -2.49 -17.55 -8.42
CA ASN A 106 -3.32 -16.64 -9.22
C ASN A 106 -2.53 -15.84 -10.25
N VAL A 107 -1.88 -16.54 -11.18
CA VAL A 107 -0.98 -15.94 -12.20
C VAL A 107 -1.66 -14.88 -13.06
N LYS A 108 -2.98 -14.98 -13.26
CA LYS A 108 -3.76 -14.00 -14.03
C LYS A 108 -3.67 -12.60 -13.41
N ASN A 109 -3.66 -12.53 -12.07
CA ASN A 109 -3.68 -11.29 -11.30
C ASN A 109 -2.29 -10.87 -10.80
N HIS A 110 -1.23 -11.54 -11.24
CA HIS A 110 0.13 -11.11 -10.93
C HIS A 110 0.38 -9.70 -11.46
N VAL A 111 0.97 -8.87 -10.61
CA VAL A 111 1.53 -7.58 -10.99
C VAL A 111 2.50 -7.80 -12.14
N LYS A 112 2.34 -7.01 -13.19
CA LYS A 112 3.20 -7.02 -14.38
C LYS A 112 3.79 -5.64 -14.55
N PHE A 113 5.11 -5.58 -14.64
CA PHE A 113 5.78 -4.35 -15.03
C PHE A 113 5.59 -4.14 -16.53
N LYS A 114 5.24 -2.92 -16.91
CA LYS A 114 5.25 -2.55 -18.32
C LYS A 114 6.67 -2.62 -18.84
N LYS A 115 6.86 -3.29 -19.97
CA LYS A 115 8.17 -3.40 -20.64
C LYS A 115 8.72 -2.03 -21.05
N ASP A 116 7.84 -1.12 -21.44
CA ASP A 116 8.21 0.22 -21.89
C ASP A 116 7.66 1.27 -20.92
N SER A 117 8.55 2.19 -20.53
CA SER A 117 8.20 3.34 -19.73
C SER A 117 7.18 4.22 -20.44
N TYR A 118 6.27 4.81 -19.67
CA TYR A 118 5.36 5.85 -20.14
C TYR A 118 6.09 7.07 -20.71
N LEU A 119 7.36 7.29 -20.34
CA LEU A 119 8.20 8.35 -20.90
C LEU A 119 8.46 8.17 -22.41
N LYS A 120 8.42 6.93 -22.92
CA LYS A 120 8.59 6.65 -24.35
C LYS A 120 7.31 6.86 -25.16
N ASP A 121 6.15 6.83 -24.51
CA ASP A 121 4.83 6.95 -25.14
C ASP A 121 3.83 7.61 -24.19
N TYR A 122 4.04 8.92 -24.00
CA TYR A 122 3.24 9.75 -23.09
C TYR A 122 1.75 9.74 -23.43
N LYS A 123 1.37 9.53 -24.69
CA LYS A 123 -0.05 9.52 -25.13
C LYS A 123 -0.89 8.49 -24.38
N LYS A 124 -0.29 7.40 -23.87
CA LYS A 124 -0.98 6.37 -23.09
C LYS A 124 -1.41 6.82 -21.69
N ILE A 125 -0.82 7.88 -21.17
CA ILE A 125 -1.16 8.49 -19.87
C ILE A 125 -1.53 9.97 -20.01
N ASP A 126 -1.60 10.46 -21.25
CA ASP A 126 -2.08 11.78 -21.59
C ASP A 126 -3.58 11.81 -21.31
N TYR A 127 -3.90 12.22 -20.09
CA TYR A 127 -5.28 12.37 -19.64
C TYR A 127 -5.71 13.80 -19.98
N PRO A 128 -6.60 13.99 -20.98
CA PRO A 128 -7.00 15.33 -21.38
C PRO A 128 -7.77 15.97 -20.23
N ILE A 129 -7.19 17.03 -19.66
CA ILE A 129 -7.85 17.79 -18.61
C ILE A 129 -9.02 18.53 -19.26
N LYS A 130 -10.25 18.11 -18.93
CA LYS A 130 -11.46 18.78 -19.42
C LYS A 130 -11.60 20.15 -18.74
N GLY A 131 -11.42 21.23 -19.50
CA GLY A 131 -11.70 22.60 -19.08
C GLY A 131 -10.59 23.60 -19.41
N LYS A 132 -10.83 24.90 -19.19
CA LYS A 132 -9.78 25.94 -19.14
C LYS A 132 -9.24 25.99 -17.72
N LEU A 133 -8.00 25.57 -17.53
CA LEU A 133 -7.30 25.77 -16.26
C LEU A 133 -6.96 27.25 -16.12
N SER A 134 -7.15 27.81 -14.93
CA SER A 134 -6.77 29.18 -14.64
C SER A 134 -5.24 29.28 -14.59
N ASP A 135 -4.67 30.34 -15.18
CA ASP A 135 -3.21 30.60 -15.19
C ASP A 135 -2.61 30.77 -13.77
N ASN A 136 -3.47 30.83 -12.76
CA ASN A 136 -3.11 31.06 -11.37
C ASN A 136 -3.00 29.75 -10.56
N ILE A 137 -3.11 28.58 -11.21
CA ILE A 137 -3.11 27.27 -10.57
C ILE A 137 -1.80 26.56 -10.91
N GLU A 138 -1.05 26.20 -9.87
CA GLU A 138 0.15 25.35 -9.98
C GLU A 138 -0.28 23.88 -9.96
N PHE A 139 0.25 23.08 -10.89
CA PHE A 139 0.00 21.64 -10.94
C PHE A 139 1.27 20.89 -10.57
N LEU A 140 1.18 20.07 -9.52
CA LEU A 140 2.18 19.06 -9.21
C LEU A 140 1.70 17.74 -9.80
N TYR A 141 2.43 17.22 -10.79
CA TYR A 141 2.17 15.90 -11.35
C TYR A 141 3.15 14.90 -10.76
N ALA A 142 2.66 13.97 -9.96
CA ALA A 142 3.41 12.76 -9.60
C ALA A 142 3.28 11.77 -10.75
N VAL A 143 4.29 11.67 -11.61
CA VAL A 143 4.42 10.59 -12.59
C VAL A 143 5.19 9.45 -11.91
N GLY A 144 4.49 8.36 -11.59
CA GLY A 144 5.06 7.21 -10.89
C GLY A 144 6.23 6.56 -11.66
N TRP A 145 7.20 6.04 -10.89
CA TRP A 145 8.30 5.19 -11.36
C TRP A 145 7.90 3.71 -11.31
#